data_AF-Q7WRZ4-F1
#
_entry.id   AF-Q7WRZ4-F1
#
_cell.length_a   1.000
_cell.length_b   1.000
_cell.length_c   1.000
_cell.angle_alpha   90.00
_cell.angle_beta   90.00
_cell.angle_gamma   90.00
#
_symmetry.space_group_name_H-M   'P 1'
#
loop_
_entity.id
_entity.type
_entity.pdbx_description
1 polymer ?
#
loop_
_entity_poly.entity_id
_entity_poly.type
_entity_poly.pdbx_seq_one_letter_code
_entity_poly.pdbx_strand_id
1 'polypeptide(L)'
;MFADGVMFDGSSIAGWKAINESDMVLMPDTETVHMDPFFAQSTMVILCDILDPISGESYNRDPRGTAKKAEAYMKAEGIGDQIFVGPEAEFFVFDDVKYKADPYNTGFKLDSTELPSNDDTDYETGNLGHRPRIKGGYFPVPPIDSAQDMRSEMLTVLAEMGVRV
;
A
#
# COMPACT_ATOMS: atom_id res chain seq x y z
N MET A 1 -25.59 -3.16 -8.23
CA MET A 1 -24.19 -3.00 -7.78
C MET A 1 -23.67 -1.59 -8.02
N PHE A 2 -23.47 -1.13 -9.26
CA PHE A 2 -22.94 0.24 -9.47
C PHE A 2 -23.92 1.36 -9.10
N ALA A 3 -25.24 1.10 -9.15
CA ALA A 3 -26.24 2.07 -8.71
C ALA A 3 -26.55 1.97 -7.21
N ASP A 4 -26.60 0.74 -6.68
CA ASP A 4 -27.10 0.45 -5.33
C ASP A 4 -25.99 0.16 -4.31
N GLY A 5 -24.74 0.09 -4.74
CA GLY A 5 -23.60 -0.34 -3.93
C GLY A 5 -23.59 -1.84 -3.60
N VAL A 6 -22.73 -2.20 -2.65
CA VAL A 6 -22.59 -3.55 -2.06
C VAL A 6 -22.57 -3.44 -0.55
N MET A 7 -23.41 -4.22 0.12
CA MET A 7 -23.45 -4.25 1.59
C MET A 7 -22.23 -5.00 2.17
N PHE A 8 -21.69 -4.50 3.28
CA PHE A 8 -20.65 -5.19 4.05
C PHE A 8 -20.74 -4.87 5.54
N ASP A 9 -20.07 -5.69 6.36
CA ASP A 9 -19.99 -5.51 7.81
C ASP A 9 -18.81 -4.61 8.20
N GLY A 10 -19.12 -3.37 8.59
CA GLY A 10 -18.16 -2.38 9.07
C GLY A 10 -17.71 -2.58 10.52
N SER A 11 -18.35 -3.46 11.30
CA SER A 11 -17.96 -3.73 12.69
C SER A 11 -16.66 -4.53 12.81
N SER A 12 -16.26 -5.19 11.73
CA SER A 12 -14.97 -5.87 11.61
C SER A 12 -13.78 -4.91 11.42
N ILE A 13 -14.04 -3.61 11.23
CA ILE A 13 -13.00 -2.60 11.02
C ILE A 13 -12.81 -1.79 12.30
N ALA A 14 -11.59 -1.86 12.87
CA ALA A 14 -11.27 -1.16 14.10
C ALA A 14 -11.49 0.35 13.96
N GLY A 15 -12.23 0.93 14.91
CA GLY A 15 -12.56 2.36 14.90
C GLY A 15 -13.72 2.74 13.97
N TRP A 16 -14.43 1.79 13.35
CA TRP A 16 -15.61 2.06 12.54
C TRP A 16 -16.89 1.85 13.35
N LYS A 17 -17.92 1.23 12.77
CA LYS A 17 -19.22 1.03 13.42
C LYS A 17 -19.14 -0.03 14.53
N ALA A 18 -20.00 0.13 15.53
CA ALA A 18 -20.20 -0.92 16.53
C ALA A 18 -21.04 -2.06 15.95
N ILE A 19 -21.00 -3.24 16.58
CA ILE A 19 -21.71 -4.45 16.13
C ILE A 19 -23.22 -4.20 15.96
N ASN A 20 -23.82 -3.30 16.74
CA ASN A 20 -25.25 -2.99 16.66
C ASN A 20 -25.63 -2.06 15.48
N GLU A 21 -24.66 -1.52 14.76
CA GLU A 21 -24.84 -0.69 13.56
C GLU A 21 -23.85 -1.11 12.46
N SER A 22 -23.61 -2.42 12.34
CA SER A 22 -22.53 -3.00 11.55
C SER A 22 -22.67 -2.77 10.05
N ASP A 23 -23.90 -2.74 9.54
CA ASP A 23 -24.17 -2.73 8.11
C ASP A 23 -23.77 -1.40 7.46
N MET A 24 -23.03 -1.49 6.36
CA MET A 24 -22.54 -0.35 5.59
C MET A 24 -22.59 -0.65 4.09
N VAL A 25 -22.51 0.39 3.26
CA VAL A 25 -22.50 0.26 1.79
C VAL A 25 -21.15 0.66 1.22
N LEU A 26 -20.56 -0.21 0.41
CA LEU A 26 -19.49 0.11 -0.54
C LEU A 26 -20.13 0.66 -1.81
N MET A 27 -19.89 1.92 -2.14
CA MET A 27 -20.32 2.53 -3.39
C MET A 27 -19.14 2.61 -4.38
N PRO A 28 -19.12 1.82 -5.47
CA PRO A 28 -17.98 1.76 -6.38
C PRO A 28 -17.75 3.06 -7.17
N ASP A 29 -16.48 3.45 -7.27
CA ASP A 29 -16.02 4.59 -8.07
C ASP A 29 -15.35 4.09 -9.35
N THR A 30 -16.07 4.16 -10.47
CA THR A 30 -15.63 3.58 -11.75
C THR A 30 -14.42 4.27 -12.38
N GLU A 31 -14.05 5.46 -11.90
CA GLU A 31 -12.84 6.16 -12.37
C GLU A 31 -11.56 5.54 -11.82
N THR A 32 -11.66 4.65 -10.82
CA THR A 32 -10.52 4.04 -10.11
C THR A 32 -10.18 2.63 -10.57
N VAL A 33 -10.89 2.16 -11.61
CA VAL A 33 -10.79 0.79 -12.12
C VAL A 33 -9.39 0.49 -12.65
N HIS A 34 -8.83 -0.64 -12.23
CA HIS A 34 -7.62 -1.23 -12.83
C HIS A 34 -7.67 -2.76 -12.72
N MET A 35 -6.92 -3.45 -13.59
CA MET A 35 -6.76 -4.90 -13.51
C MET A 35 -5.65 -5.24 -12.52
N ASP A 36 -5.88 -6.26 -11.69
CA ASP A 36 -4.84 -6.79 -10.82
C ASP A 36 -3.89 -7.69 -11.64
N PRO A 37 -2.57 -7.43 -11.62
CA PRO A 37 -1.59 -8.16 -12.43
C PRO A 37 -1.11 -9.47 -11.77
N PHE A 38 -1.52 -9.75 -10.53
CA PHE A 38 -0.97 -10.83 -9.71
C PHE A 38 -1.95 -12.01 -9.54
N PHE A 39 -3.25 -11.75 -9.54
CA PHE A 39 -4.24 -12.82 -9.42
C PHE A 39 -4.24 -13.77 -10.62
N ALA A 40 -4.23 -15.08 -10.33
CA ALA A 40 -4.28 -16.11 -11.37
C ALA A 40 -5.59 -16.10 -12.18
N GLN A 41 -6.69 -15.64 -11.58
CA GLN A 41 -7.94 -15.37 -12.28
C GLN A 41 -8.04 -13.87 -12.56
N SER A 42 -8.50 -13.49 -13.75
CA SER A 42 -8.67 -12.08 -14.11
C SER A 42 -9.54 -11.36 -13.09
N THR A 43 -8.93 -10.44 -12.36
CA THR A 43 -9.55 -9.70 -11.27
C THR A 43 -9.44 -8.21 -11.54
N MET A 44 -10.56 -7.51 -11.35
CA MET A 44 -10.63 -6.06 -11.48
C MET A 44 -10.78 -5.44 -10.09
N VAL A 45 -9.97 -4.42 -9.81
CA VAL A 45 -10.00 -3.66 -8.56
C VAL A 45 -10.75 -2.35 -8.80
N ILE A 46 -11.68 -2.02 -7.89
CA ILE A 46 -12.45 -0.78 -7.90
C ILE A 46 -12.46 -0.22 -6.48
N LEU A 47 -12.02 1.02 -6.30
CA LEU A 47 -12.15 1.71 -5.02
C LEU A 47 -13.59 2.12 -4.78
N CYS A 48 -13.99 2.15 -3.52
CA CYS A 48 -15.36 2.50 -3.12
C CYS A 48 -15.35 3.63 -2.09
N ASP A 49 -16.38 4.46 -2.12
CA ASP A 49 -16.73 5.32 -0.99
C ASP A 49 -17.63 4.54 -0.03
N ILE A 50 -17.63 4.93 1.25
CA ILE A 50 -18.46 4.27 2.26
C ILE A 50 -19.69 5.10 2.58
N LEU A 51 -20.87 4.51 2.50
CA LEU A 51 -22.15 5.15 2.80
C LEU A 51 -22.88 4.46 3.95
N ASP A 52 -23.68 5.24 4.68
CA ASP A 52 -24.68 4.73 5.61
C ASP A 52 -25.83 4.06 4.82
N PRO A 53 -26.26 2.85 5.16
CA PRO A 53 -27.25 2.11 4.38
C PRO A 53 -28.67 2.65 4.49
N ILE A 54 -28.97 3.45 5.52
CA ILE A 54 -30.31 4.00 5.78
C ILE A 54 -30.41 5.40 5.17
N SER A 55 -29.48 6.29 5.52
CA SER A 55 -29.53 7.67 5.03
C SER A 55 -28.95 7.85 3.63
N GLY A 56 -28.07 6.93 3.19
CA GLY A 56 -27.28 7.07 1.97
C GLY A 56 -26.17 8.13 2.07
N GLU A 57 -25.96 8.73 3.25
CA GLU A 57 -24.95 9.75 3.45
C GLU A 57 -23.54 9.15 3.57
N SER A 58 -22.53 9.91 3.15
CA SER A 58 -21.13 9.49 3.25
C SER A 58 -20.69 9.32 4.70
N TYR A 59 -20.07 8.18 4.98
CA TYR A 59 -19.55 7.86 6.30
C TYR A 59 -18.43 8.82 6.71
N ASN A 60 -18.51 9.35 7.92
CA ASN A 60 -17.60 10.39 8.39
C ASN A 60 -16.20 9.87 8.79
N ARG A 61 -16.01 8.55 8.94
CA ARG A 61 -14.70 7.95 9.20
C ARG A 61 -14.09 7.26 7.98
N ASP A 62 -14.71 7.41 6.81
CA ASP A 62 -14.09 7.03 5.54
C ASP A 62 -12.95 8.03 5.22
N PRO A 63 -11.68 7.58 5.14
CA PRO A 63 -10.56 8.45 4.78
C PRO A 63 -10.69 9.04 3.38
N ARG A 64 -11.24 8.29 2.41
CA ARG A 64 -11.44 8.76 1.03
C ARG A 64 -12.52 9.84 0.99
N GLY A 65 -13.63 9.61 1.69
CA GLY A 65 -14.66 10.63 1.88
C GLY A 65 -14.13 11.91 2.54
N THR A 66 -13.17 11.79 3.46
CA THR A 66 -12.50 12.94 4.08
C THR A 66 -11.64 13.72 3.08
N ALA A 67 -10.89 13.05 2.21
CA ALA A 67 -10.12 13.70 1.14
C ALA A 67 -11.03 14.47 0.16
N LYS A 68 -12.13 13.85 -0.29
CA LYS A 68 -13.13 14.50 -1.16
C LYS A 68 -13.75 15.74 -0.50
N LYS A 69 -14.03 15.68 0.80
CA LYS A 69 -14.53 16.84 1.58
C LYS A 69 -13.49 17.96 1.67
N ALA A 70 -12.21 17.64 1.79
CA ALA A 70 -11.14 18.65 1.83
C ALA A 70 -11.02 19.39 0.48
N GLU A 71 -11.07 18.67 -0.64
CA GLU A 71 -11.10 19.28 -1.98
C GLU A 71 -12.33 20.19 -2.17
N ALA A 72 -13.52 19.70 -1.79
CA ALA A 72 -14.76 20.47 -1.88
C ALA A 72 -14.73 21.73 -1.00
N TYR A 73 -14.15 21.63 0.21
CA TYR A 73 -14.02 22.75 1.14
C TYR A 73 -13.11 23.85 0.56
N MET A 74 -11.92 23.49 0.07
CA MET A 74 -10.98 24.43 -0.55
C MET A 74 -11.60 25.19 -1.73
N LYS A 75 -12.42 24.49 -2.53
CA LYS A 75 -13.18 25.10 -3.63
C LYS A 75 -14.30 26.02 -3.15
N ALA A 76 -15.03 25.62 -2.11
CA ALA A 76 -16.13 26.42 -1.54
C ALA A 76 -15.63 27.74 -0.91
N GLU A 77 -14.44 27.73 -0.31
CA GLU A 77 -13.78 28.93 0.22
C GLU A 77 -13.18 29.84 -0.87
N GLY A 78 -13.19 29.41 -2.14
CA GLY A 78 -12.65 30.18 -3.26
C GLY A 78 -11.11 30.33 -3.23
N ILE A 79 -10.42 29.43 -2.52
CA ILE A 79 -8.95 29.45 -2.39
C ILE A 79 -8.30 28.90 -3.66
N GLY A 80 -8.93 27.92 -4.31
CA GLY A 80 -8.46 27.33 -5.56
C GLY A 80 -9.47 26.33 -6.14
N ASP A 81 -9.11 25.74 -7.28
CA ASP A 81 -9.96 24.79 -7.99
C ASP A 81 -9.54 23.33 -7.81
N GLN A 82 -8.25 23.08 -7.58
CA GLN A 82 -7.64 21.74 -7.54
C GLN A 82 -6.50 21.67 -6.51
N ILE A 83 -6.29 20.49 -5.94
CA ILE A 83 -5.17 20.17 -5.05
C ILE A 83 -4.30 19.12 -5.75
N PHE A 84 -3.00 19.39 -5.89
CA PHE A 84 -2.04 18.43 -6.43
C PHE A 84 -1.13 17.90 -5.31
N VAL A 85 -1.00 16.58 -5.21
CA VAL A 85 -0.16 15.90 -4.21
C VAL A 85 0.78 14.93 -4.93
N GLY A 86 2.07 15.04 -4.69
CA GLY A 86 3.11 14.15 -5.22
C GLY A 86 3.82 13.41 -4.08
N PRO A 87 3.35 12.22 -3.67
CA PRO A 87 4.00 11.46 -2.62
C PRO A 87 5.21 10.68 -3.15
N GLU A 88 6.28 10.61 -2.35
CA GLU A 88 7.45 9.76 -2.58
C GLU A 88 7.58 8.78 -1.41
N ALA A 89 7.06 7.57 -1.59
CA ALA A 89 7.09 6.54 -0.55
C ALA A 89 8.37 5.70 -0.66
N GLU A 90 9.34 5.95 0.21
CA GLU A 90 10.50 5.07 0.37
C GLU A 90 10.07 3.72 0.98
N PHE A 91 10.74 2.65 0.58
CA PHE A 91 10.47 1.30 1.07
C PHE A 91 11.75 0.46 1.17
N PHE A 92 11.64 -0.67 1.86
CA PHE A 92 12.69 -1.67 1.98
C PHE A 92 12.20 -3.01 1.42
N VAL A 93 13.12 -3.77 0.82
CA VAL A 93 12.90 -5.17 0.43
C VAL A 93 13.78 -6.04 1.32
N PHE A 94 13.19 -7.04 1.96
CA PHE A 94 13.88 -7.98 2.85
C PHE A 94 13.63 -9.41 2.35
N ASP A 95 14.59 -10.29 2.63
CA ASP A 95 14.51 -11.71 2.29
C ASP A 95 13.80 -12.52 3.39
N ASP A 96 13.90 -12.09 4.65
CA ASP A 96 13.28 -12.76 5.80
C ASP A 96 12.89 -11.76 6.90
N VAL A 97 11.74 -12.00 7.53
CA VAL A 97 11.23 -11.21 8.65
C VAL A 97 10.72 -12.15 9.73
N LYS A 98 11.33 -12.10 10.92
CA LYS A 98 10.95 -12.89 12.10
C LYS A 98 10.66 -11.95 13.26
N TYR A 99 9.57 -12.19 13.99
CA TYR A 99 9.27 -11.43 15.20
C TYR A 99 8.56 -12.28 16.25
N LYS A 100 8.67 -11.85 17.51
CA LYS A 100 7.99 -12.43 18.65
C LYS A 100 7.62 -11.33 19.64
N ALA A 101 6.46 -11.46 20.29
CA ALA A 101 5.99 -10.56 21.32
C ALA A 101 5.26 -11.36 22.41
N ASP A 102 6.02 -12.16 23.16
CA ASP A 102 5.52 -12.82 24.36
C ASP A 102 6.31 -12.36 25.61
N PRO A 103 5.78 -12.56 26.84
CA PRO A 103 6.42 -12.07 28.07
C PRO A 103 7.86 -12.55 28.32
N TYR A 104 8.30 -13.61 27.65
CA TYR A 104 9.61 -14.24 27.85
C TYR A 104 10.51 -14.15 26.61
N ASN A 105 9.96 -13.75 25.46
CA ASN A 105 10.66 -13.59 24.20
C ASN A 105 9.99 -12.49 23.37
N THR A 106 10.64 -11.32 23.34
CA THR A 106 10.19 -10.18 22.56
C THR A 106 11.34 -9.66 21.72
N GLY A 107 11.11 -9.53 20.42
CA GLY A 107 12.09 -9.02 19.48
C GLY A 107 11.70 -9.23 18.02
N PHE A 108 12.54 -8.75 17.13
CA PHE A 108 12.42 -8.99 15.70
C PHE A 108 13.82 -9.16 15.09
N LYS A 109 13.86 -9.83 13.94
CA LYS A 109 15.03 -9.98 13.09
C LYS A 109 14.57 -9.77 11.65
N LEU A 110 15.21 -8.85 10.96
CA LEU A 110 15.10 -8.66 9.53
C LEU A 110 16.36 -9.23 8.91
N ASP A 111 16.24 -9.82 7.73
CA ASP A 111 17.37 -10.30 6.96
C ASP A 111 17.26 -9.86 5.51
N SER A 112 18.42 -9.56 4.93
CA SER A 112 18.58 -9.39 3.49
C SER A 112 20.02 -9.73 3.15
N THR A 113 20.23 -10.37 2.02
CA THR A 113 21.54 -10.68 1.45
C THR A 113 22.44 -9.45 1.33
N GLU A 114 21.89 -8.23 1.26
CA GLU A 114 22.65 -6.96 1.24
C GLU A 114 23.08 -6.46 2.63
N LEU A 115 22.54 -7.01 3.73
CA LEU A 115 22.86 -6.54 5.07
C LEU A 115 24.30 -6.92 5.49
N PRO A 116 25.00 -6.05 6.24
CA PRO A 116 26.33 -6.36 6.78
C PRO A 116 26.37 -7.58 7.71
N SER A 117 25.23 -7.98 8.29
CA SER A 117 25.13 -9.20 9.09
C SER A 117 25.41 -10.48 8.29
N ASN A 118 25.45 -10.39 6.96
CA ASN A 118 25.69 -11.50 6.06
C ASN A 118 27.08 -11.47 5.38
N ASP A 119 27.98 -10.59 5.85
CA ASP A 119 29.33 -10.46 5.30
C ASP A 119 30.13 -11.78 5.35
N ASP A 120 29.92 -12.61 6.36
CA ASP A 120 30.61 -13.89 6.59
C ASP A 120 29.70 -15.12 6.43
N THR A 121 28.50 -14.95 5.86
CA THR A 121 27.56 -16.06 5.68
C THR A 121 28.01 -17.04 4.59
N ASP A 122 27.94 -18.32 4.89
CA ASP A 122 28.15 -19.40 3.93
C ASP A 122 26.91 -19.59 3.05
N TYR A 123 27.04 -19.32 1.75
CA TYR A 123 26.03 -19.58 0.74
C TYR A 123 26.44 -20.78 -0.12
N GLU A 124 25.47 -21.55 -0.62
CA GLU A 124 25.71 -22.72 -1.49
C GLU A 124 26.56 -22.36 -2.73
N THR A 125 26.33 -21.18 -3.30
CA THR A 125 27.06 -20.65 -4.46
C THR A 125 28.32 -19.84 -4.09
N GLY A 126 28.64 -19.74 -2.79
CA GLY A 126 29.67 -18.86 -2.25
C GLY A 126 29.18 -17.43 -1.97
N ASN A 127 29.89 -16.73 -1.09
CA ASN A 127 29.60 -15.35 -0.70
C ASN A 127 30.32 -14.36 -1.64
N LEU A 128 29.55 -13.61 -2.45
CA LEU A 128 30.11 -12.72 -3.49
C LEU A 128 30.72 -11.41 -2.92
N GLY A 129 30.39 -11.05 -1.68
CA GLY A 129 30.96 -9.88 -0.99
C GLY A 129 30.57 -8.49 -1.50
N HIS A 130 29.79 -8.40 -2.60
CA HIS A 130 29.32 -7.12 -3.15
C HIS A 130 28.09 -6.62 -2.40
N ARG A 131 28.31 -5.84 -1.33
CA ARG A 131 27.22 -5.28 -0.50
C ARG A 131 27.36 -3.77 -0.30
N PRO A 132 26.25 -3.03 -0.22
CA PRO A 132 26.30 -1.64 0.21
C PRO A 132 26.74 -1.57 1.68
N ARG A 133 27.52 -0.54 2.03
CA ARG A 133 27.82 -0.24 3.44
C ARG A 133 26.59 0.36 4.12
N ILE A 134 26.62 0.44 5.45
CA ILE A 134 25.62 1.21 6.21
C ILE A 134 25.56 2.64 5.66
N LYS A 135 24.36 3.08 5.27
CA LYS A 135 24.11 4.37 4.57
C LYS A 135 24.85 4.52 3.24
N GLY A 136 25.21 3.42 2.60
CA GLY A 136 25.96 3.37 1.33
C GLY A 136 25.15 2.90 0.13
N GLY A 137 23.85 2.64 0.28
CA GLY A 137 22.96 2.16 -0.80
C GLY A 137 22.47 3.25 -1.76
N TYR A 138 22.95 4.49 -1.64
CA TYR A 138 22.50 5.58 -2.50
C TYR A 138 23.25 5.57 -3.85
N PHE A 139 22.61 4.95 -4.84
CA PHE A 139 23.05 4.83 -6.24
C PHE A 139 24.38 4.09 -6.53
N PRO A 140 24.75 3.00 -5.83
CA PRO A 140 25.73 2.08 -6.40
C PRO A 140 25.13 1.38 -7.64
N VAL A 141 25.99 0.87 -8.52
CA VAL A 141 25.58 0.05 -9.66
C VAL A 141 25.71 -1.44 -9.33
N PRO A 142 25.04 -2.33 -10.09
CA PRO A 142 25.30 -3.77 -9.99
C PRO A 142 26.80 -4.10 -10.11
N PRO A 143 27.33 -5.08 -9.36
CA PRO A 143 26.58 -6.06 -8.55
C PRO A 143 26.30 -5.62 -7.10
N ILE A 144 26.67 -4.40 -6.68
CA ILE A 144 26.39 -3.92 -5.31
C ILE A 144 24.89 -3.64 -5.13
N ASP A 145 24.27 -3.07 -6.15
CA ASP A 145 22.81 -2.94 -6.23
C ASP A 145 22.22 -4.24 -6.77
N SER A 146 21.65 -5.06 -5.90
CA SER A 146 21.07 -6.35 -6.27
C SER A 146 19.61 -6.25 -6.75
N ALA A 147 18.97 -5.08 -6.53
CA ALA A 147 17.54 -4.90 -6.77
C ALA A 147 17.21 -4.14 -8.08
N GLN A 148 18.19 -3.88 -8.94
CA GLN A 148 18.00 -3.13 -10.19
C GLN A 148 16.89 -3.71 -11.08
N ASP A 149 16.90 -5.02 -11.32
CA ASP A 149 15.92 -5.68 -12.18
C ASP A 149 14.54 -5.70 -11.50
N MET A 150 14.49 -6.01 -10.21
CA MET A 150 13.26 -5.99 -9.41
C MET A 150 12.59 -4.61 -9.43
N ARG A 151 13.34 -3.52 -9.25
CA ARG A 151 12.80 -2.16 -9.33
C ARG A 151 12.28 -1.84 -10.73
N SER A 152 12.97 -2.31 -11.77
CA SER A 152 12.53 -2.11 -13.15
C SER A 152 11.21 -2.85 -13.44
N GLU A 153 11.04 -4.05 -12.87
CA GLU A 153 9.79 -4.81 -12.93
C GLU A 153 8.66 -4.11 -12.17
N MET A 154 8.93 -3.60 -10.95
CA MET A 154 7.96 -2.80 -10.19
C MET A 154 7.46 -1.59 -11.00
N LEU A 155 8.35 -0.86 -11.68
CA LEU A 155 7.96 0.27 -12.54
C LEU A 155 7.09 -0.17 -13.72
N THR A 156 7.41 -1.32 -14.32
CA THR A 156 6.63 -1.88 -15.43
C THR A 156 5.20 -2.20 -14.97
N VAL A 157 5.06 -2.89 -13.83
CA VAL A 157 3.76 -3.26 -13.27
C VAL A 157 2.97 -2.03 -12.82
N LEU A 158 3.63 -1.03 -12.22
CA LEU A 158 2.98 0.24 -11.87
C LEU A 158 2.41 0.95 -13.12
N ALA A 159 3.17 0.96 -14.22
CA ALA A 159 2.71 1.54 -15.47
C ALA A 159 1.51 0.77 -16.05
N GLU A 160 1.51 -0.56 -15.98
CA GLU A 160 0.38 -1.40 -16.40
C GLU A 160 -0.89 -1.13 -15.59
N MET A 161 -0.75 -0.80 -14.31
CA MET A 161 -1.85 -0.38 -13.42
C MET A 161 -2.30 1.08 -13.65
N GLY A 162 -1.68 1.80 -14.60
CA GLY A 162 -2.03 3.18 -14.96
C GLY A 162 -1.32 4.27 -14.14
N VAL A 163 -0.34 3.91 -13.32
CA VAL A 163 0.48 4.89 -12.60
C VAL A 163 1.50 5.49 -13.56
N ARG A 164 1.60 6.82 -13.58
CA ARG A 164 2.64 7.50 -14.35
C ARG A 164 3.96 7.42 -13.57
N VAL A 165 4.90 6.66 -14.11
CA VAL A 165 6.27 6.47 -13.60
C VAL A 165 7.30 7.04 -14.56
#